data_AF-A0A254N7P0-F1
#
_entry.id   AF-A0A254N7P0-F1
#
_cell.length_a   1.000
_cell.length_b   1.000
_cell.length_c   1.000
_cell.angle_alpha   90.00
_cell.angle_beta   90.00
_cell.angle_gamma   90.00
#
_symmetry.space_group_name_H-M   'P 1'
#
loop_
_entity.id
_entity.type
_entity.pdbx_description
1 polymer ?
#
loop_
_entity_poly.entity_id
_entity_poly.type
_entity_poly.pdbx_seq_one_letter_code
_entity_poly.pdbx_strand_id
1 'polypeptide(L)'
;MSDTDVRPPALSTYQVIPYLKTGHHLQCTYLNQRGDPVDRDNLNSRGQGCNTDFVCLQSMAGVVPAVEPPDGRPLDGIRLLAAVVKTLYENTSLPNVIPADSHQRVVLPVLPGTRRGVILVYERIVDGQVVGLVASTDPEIKNSTSA
;
A
#
# COMPACT_ATOMS: atom_id res chain seq x y z
N MET A 1 -8.24 23.23 31.41
CA MET A 1 -7.77 23.02 30.02
C MET A 1 -8.27 21.66 29.63
N SER A 2 -9.29 21.60 28.77
CA SER A 2 -9.85 20.34 28.28
C SER A 2 -8.88 19.75 27.27
N ASP A 3 -8.37 18.55 27.54
CA ASP A 3 -7.78 17.68 26.52
C ASP A 3 -8.79 17.54 25.39
N THR A 4 -8.54 18.24 24.28
CA THR A 4 -9.17 17.89 23.02
C THR A 4 -8.76 16.46 22.75
N ASP A 5 -9.73 15.55 22.83
CA ASP A 5 -9.63 14.17 22.39
C ASP A 5 -9.31 14.19 20.88
N VAL A 6 -8.03 14.35 20.55
CA VAL A 6 -7.54 14.36 19.16
C VAL A 6 -7.64 12.92 18.69
N ARG A 7 -8.83 12.54 18.21
CA ARG A 7 -9.00 11.30 17.48
C ARG A 7 -8.08 11.36 16.27
N PRO A 8 -7.21 10.37 16.06
CA PRO A 8 -6.40 10.33 14.86
C PRO A 8 -7.34 10.37 13.65
N PRO A 9 -6.97 11.12 12.59
CA PRO A 9 -7.80 11.20 11.39
C PRO A 9 -8.09 9.79 10.86
N ALA A 10 -9.33 9.53 10.46
CA ALA A 10 -9.72 8.25 9.89
C ALA A 10 -8.96 8.05 8.57
N LEU A 11 -8.02 7.09 8.55
CA LEU A 11 -7.18 6.79 7.39
C LEU A 11 -7.83 5.69 6.54
N SER A 12 -7.99 5.96 5.24
CA SER A 12 -8.34 4.91 4.28
C SER A 12 -7.22 3.89 4.22
N THR A 13 -7.51 2.71 4.75
CA THR A 13 -6.52 1.65 4.93
C THR A 13 -6.87 0.50 4.01
N TYR A 14 -5.92 0.16 3.13
CA TYR A 14 -6.03 -0.99 2.26
C TYR A 14 -5.06 -2.07 2.73
N GLN A 15 -5.56 -3.30 2.80
CA GLN A 15 -4.71 -4.46 3.01
C GLN A 15 -4.05 -4.82 1.68
N VAL A 16 -2.76 -5.08 1.70
CA VAL A 16 -1.96 -5.39 0.51
C VAL A 16 -1.41 -6.79 0.62
N ILE A 17 -1.77 -7.62 -0.36
CA ILE A 17 -1.33 -9.02 -0.44
C ILE A 17 -0.35 -9.14 -1.61
N PRO A 18 0.96 -9.23 -1.33
CA PRO A 18 1.97 -9.44 -2.36
C PRO A 18 1.92 -10.88 -2.90
N TYR A 19 2.00 -11.02 -4.23
CA TYR A 19 2.03 -12.32 -4.90
C TYR A 19 2.99 -12.32 -6.09
N LEU A 20 3.55 -13.48 -6.41
CA LEU A 20 4.36 -13.66 -7.62
C LEU A 20 3.47 -14.06 -8.79
N LYS A 21 3.41 -13.21 -9.81
CA LYS A 21 2.80 -13.53 -11.09
C LYS A 21 3.76 -14.41 -11.93
N THR A 22 3.20 -15.19 -12.86
CA THR A 22 3.94 -15.94 -13.87
C THR A 22 4.96 -15.01 -14.56
N GLY A 23 6.25 -15.33 -14.46
CA GLY A 23 7.35 -14.47 -14.96
C GLY A 23 8.14 -13.68 -13.89
N HIS A 24 7.98 -13.97 -12.60
CA HIS A 24 8.76 -13.40 -11.47
C HIS A 24 8.49 -11.92 -11.14
N HIS A 25 7.44 -11.32 -11.69
CA HIS A 25 7.01 -9.98 -11.28
C HIS A 25 6.20 -10.05 -9.99
N LEU A 26 6.63 -9.31 -8.97
CA LEU A 26 5.84 -9.15 -7.75
C LEU A 26 4.68 -8.20 -8.04
N GLN A 27 3.47 -8.66 -7.81
CA GLN A 27 2.26 -7.85 -7.89
C GLN A 27 1.58 -7.82 -6.52
N CYS A 28 0.53 -7.01 -6.41
CA CYS A 28 -0.21 -6.84 -5.17
C CYS A 28 -1.70 -6.85 -5.46
N THR A 29 -2.45 -7.58 -4.65
CA THR A 29 -3.90 -7.46 -4.54
C THR A 29 -4.23 -6.55 -3.38
N TYR A 30 -5.25 -5.71 -3.54
CA TYR A 30 -5.66 -4.74 -2.54
C TYR A 30 -7.06 -5.06 -2.04
N LEU A 31 -7.24 -5.06 -0.73
CA LEU A 31 -8.54 -5.24 -0.09
C LEU A 31 -8.92 -3.98 0.70
N ASN A 32 -10.21 -3.66 0.73
CA ASN A 32 -10.73 -2.63 1.63
C ASN A 32 -10.78 -3.15 3.09
N GLN A 33 -11.23 -2.31 4.03
CA GLN A 33 -11.36 -2.68 5.44
C GLN A 33 -12.34 -3.84 5.71
N ARG A 34 -13.25 -4.15 4.77
CA ARG A 34 -14.18 -5.28 4.85
C ARG A 34 -13.60 -6.57 4.27
N GLY A 35 -12.42 -6.52 3.65
CA GLY A 35 -11.80 -7.64 2.95
C GLY A 35 -12.25 -7.79 1.50
N ASP A 36 -13.05 -6.86 0.95
CA ASP A 36 -13.47 -6.93 -0.45
C ASP A 36 -12.31 -6.48 -1.37
N PRO A 37 -12.10 -7.15 -2.53
CA PRO A 37 -11.13 -6.71 -3.52
C PRO A 37 -11.40 -5.29 -4.03
N VAL A 38 -10.31 -4.53 -4.22
CA VAL A 38 -10.33 -3.17 -4.78
C VAL A 38 -9.36 -3.12 -5.95
N ASP A 39 -9.83 -2.58 -7.07
CA ASP A 39 -8.95 -2.30 -8.21
C ASP A 39 -7.85 -1.31 -7.81
N ARG A 40 -6.60 -1.58 -8.22
CA ARG A 40 -5.46 -0.71 -7.92
C ARG A 40 -5.68 0.74 -8.36
N ASP A 41 -6.42 0.97 -9.45
CA ASP A 41 -6.69 2.30 -9.99
C ASP A 41 -7.72 3.08 -9.15
N ASN A 42 -8.39 2.39 -8.22
CA ASN A 42 -9.38 2.91 -7.29
C ASN A 42 -8.85 3.07 -5.86
N LEU A 43 -7.54 2.91 -5.63
CA LEU A 43 -6.93 3.19 -4.33
C LEU A 43 -6.93 4.71 -4.10
N ASN A 44 -7.79 5.16 -3.19
CA ASN A 44 -7.89 6.57 -2.86
C ASN A 44 -8.48 6.80 -1.47
N SER A 45 -8.14 7.94 -0.85
CA SER A 45 -8.64 8.26 0.49
C SER A 45 -10.17 8.39 0.54
N ARG A 46 -10.80 8.86 -0.53
CA ARG A 46 -12.27 9.04 -0.57
C ARG A 46 -13.04 7.72 -0.82
N GLY A 47 -12.39 6.70 -1.36
CA GLY A 47 -12.98 5.41 -1.71
C GLY A 47 -13.48 4.62 -0.50
N GLN A 48 -13.03 4.97 0.71
CA GLN A 48 -13.53 4.41 1.98
C GLN A 48 -14.31 5.43 2.82
N GLY A 49 -14.73 6.55 2.22
CA GLY A 49 -15.51 7.59 2.91
C GLY A 49 -14.67 8.52 3.80
N CYS A 50 -13.34 8.42 3.78
CA CYS A 50 -12.47 9.34 4.50
C CYS A 50 -12.24 10.63 3.71
N ASN A 51 -12.05 11.76 4.40
CA ASN A 51 -11.73 13.06 3.78
C ASN A 51 -10.25 13.42 3.86
N THR A 52 -9.40 12.48 4.26
CA THR A 52 -7.99 12.73 4.56
C THR A 52 -7.13 12.76 3.31
N ASP A 53 -6.01 13.46 3.36
CA ASP A 53 -4.99 13.46 2.29
C ASP A 53 -3.97 12.32 2.46
N PHE A 54 -4.39 11.23 3.08
CA PHE A 54 -3.53 10.08 3.38
C PHE A 54 -4.21 8.79 2.98
N VAL A 55 -3.40 7.86 2.46
CA VAL A 55 -3.76 6.47 2.21
C VAL A 55 -2.80 5.59 2.98
N CYS A 56 -3.33 4.66 3.77
CA CYS A 56 -2.53 3.65 4.46
C CYS A 56 -2.55 2.35 3.65
N LEU A 57 -1.38 1.80 3.36
CA LEU A 57 -1.23 0.47 2.81
C LEU A 57 -0.61 -0.42 3.88
N GLN A 58 -1.33 -1.48 4.27
CA GLN A 58 -0.88 -2.44 5.26
C GLN A 58 -0.58 -3.77 4.59
N SER A 59 0.68 -4.19 4.57
CA SER A 59 1.04 -5.49 4.03
C SER A 59 0.55 -6.61 4.94
N MET A 60 -0.10 -7.58 4.33
CA MET A 60 -0.47 -8.86 4.94
C MET A 60 0.46 -9.93 4.36
N ALA A 61 1.70 -9.98 4.84
CA ALA A 61 2.64 -11.03 4.47
C ALA A 61 2.35 -12.29 5.29
N GLY A 62 2.08 -13.42 4.62
CA GLY A 62 1.67 -14.69 5.23
C GLY A 62 0.15 -14.91 5.24
N VAL A 63 -0.24 -16.19 5.10
CA VAL A 63 -1.59 -16.79 5.02
C VAL A 63 -2.77 -15.80 5.16
N VAL A 64 -3.26 -15.30 4.03
CA VAL A 64 -4.60 -14.70 3.93
C VAL A 64 -5.53 -15.75 3.28
N PRO A 65 -6.44 -16.41 4.02
CA PRO A 65 -7.14 -17.61 3.54
C PRO A 65 -8.24 -17.40 2.48
N ALA A 66 -8.43 -16.20 1.91
CA ALA A 66 -9.68 -15.89 1.21
C ALA A 66 -9.57 -15.22 -0.16
N VAL A 67 -8.38 -14.82 -0.60
CA VAL A 67 -8.21 -14.17 -1.91
C VAL A 67 -7.06 -14.85 -2.64
N GLU A 68 -7.40 -15.85 -3.44
CA GLU A 68 -6.44 -16.41 -4.39
C GLU A 68 -5.98 -15.30 -5.35
N PRO A 69 -4.67 -15.12 -5.55
CA PRO A 69 -4.20 -14.21 -6.57
C PRO A 69 -4.75 -14.66 -7.93
N PRO A 70 -5.23 -13.74 -8.77
CA PRO A 70 -5.92 -14.11 -10.01
C PRO A 70 -5.06 -14.96 -10.96
N ASP A 71 -3.72 -14.78 -10.94
CA ASP A 71 -2.76 -15.53 -11.76
C ASP A 71 -1.39 -15.65 -11.04
N GLY A 72 -1.35 -16.11 -9.79
CA GLY A 72 -0.09 -16.18 -9.06
C GLY A 72 -0.15 -16.93 -7.74
N ARG A 73 1.00 -17.01 -7.07
CA ARG A 73 1.10 -17.58 -5.72
C ARG A 73 1.43 -16.50 -4.70
N PRO A 74 0.80 -16.52 -3.51
CA PRO A 74 1.26 -15.69 -2.39
C PRO A 74 2.75 -15.87 -2.17
N LEU A 75 3.44 -14.77 -1.82
CA LEU A 75 4.86 -14.82 -1.52
C LEU A 75 5.06 -14.91 0.00
N ASP A 76 5.54 -16.05 0.47
CA ASP A 76 5.94 -16.24 1.85
C ASP A 76 7.35 -15.70 2.12
N GLY A 77 7.66 -15.47 3.39
CA GLY A 77 8.99 -15.04 3.81
C GLY A 77 9.37 -13.66 3.29
N ILE A 78 8.42 -12.74 3.21
CA ILE A 78 8.70 -11.34 2.88
C ILE A 78 8.17 -10.39 3.94
N ARG A 79 8.78 -9.21 4.00
CA ARG A 79 8.43 -8.15 4.94
C ARG A 79 8.44 -6.80 4.22
N LEU A 80 7.37 -6.03 4.30
CA LEU A 80 7.33 -4.68 3.77
C LEU A 80 8.39 -3.82 4.46
N LEU A 81 9.24 -3.20 3.65
CA LEU A 81 10.33 -2.34 4.08
C LEU A 81 9.98 -0.86 3.90
N ALA A 82 9.46 -0.51 2.72
CA ALA A 82 9.16 0.87 2.38
C ALA A 82 8.24 0.96 1.16
N ALA A 83 7.73 2.17 0.90
CA ALA A 83 7.18 2.57 -0.37
C ALA A 83 8.10 3.63 -1.02
N VAL A 84 8.44 3.42 -2.28
CA VAL A 84 9.03 4.46 -3.13
C VAL A 84 7.89 5.07 -3.92
N VAL A 85 7.81 6.39 -3.94
CA VAL A 85 6.63 7.11 -4.40
C VAL A 85 7.01 8.34 -5.19
N LYS A 86 6.21 8.67 -6.20
CA LYS A 86 6.40 9.85 -7.03
C LYS A 86 5.06 10.52 -7.28
N THR A 87 4.98 11.83 -7.04
CA THR A 87 3.82 12.59 -7.50
C THR A 87 3.88 12.73 -9.01
N LEU A 88 2.78 12.37 -9.68
CA LEU A 88 2.66 12.42 -11.13
C LEU A 88 2.09 13.76 -11.56
N TYR A 89 2.54 14.25 -12.72
CA TYR A 89 2.06 15.46 -13.40
C TYR A 89 2.24 16.79 -12.65
N GLU A 90 2.73 16.77 -11.41
CA GLU A 90 3.00 17.94 -10.59
C GLU A 90 4.33 17.83 -9.85
N ASN A 91 5.00 18.97 -9.65
CA ASN A 91 6.17 19.07 -8.78
C ASN A 91 5.73 19.36 -7.35
N THR A 92 6.13 18.51 -6.41
CA THR A 92 5.79 18.67 -5.00
C THR A 92 7.01 18.38 -4.12
N SER A 93 6.98 18.87 -2.88
CA SER A 93 7.98 18.53 -1.84
C SER A 93 7.57 17.33 -0.98
N LEU A 94 6.61 16.50 -1.45
CA LEU A 94 6.23 15.29 -0.71
C LEU A 94 7.39 14.29 -0.66
N PRO A 95 7.50 13.50 0.43
CA PRO A 95 8.53 12.47 0.53
C PRO A 95 8.37 11.43 -0.57
N ASN A 96 9.48 11.03 -1.17
CA ASN A 96 9.53 10.01 -2.24
C ASN A 96 9.91 8.61 -1.73
N VAL A 97 10.25 8.49 -0.45
CA VAL A 97 10.52 7.21 0.22
C VAL A 97 9.84 7.28 1.58
N ILE A 98 8.98 6.29 1.85
CA ILE A 98 8.20 6.21 3.08
C ILE A 98 8.46 4.84 3.70
N PRO A 99 9.18 4.76 4.83
CA PRO A 99 9.48 3.49 5.47
C PRO A 99 8.20 2.85 6.01
N ALA A 100 8.18 1.52 6.03
CA ALA A 100 7.14 0.78 6.72
C ALA A 100 7.35 0.85 8.23
N ASP A 101 6.26 0.89 8.99
CA ASP A 101 6.31 0.81 10.44
C ASP A 101 6.42 -0.65 10.94
N SER A 102 6.48 -0.82 12.26
CA SER A 102 6.51 -2.14 12.91
C SER A 102 5.26 -2.97 12.66
N HIS A 103 4.16 -2.37 12.19
CA HIS A 103 2.91 -3.03 11.85
C HIS A 103 2.78 -3.31 10.34
N GLN A 104 3.88 -3.18 9.58
CA GLN A 104 3.91 -3.43 8.14
C GLN A 104 3.03 -2.45 7.34
N ARG A 105 2.96 -1.20 7.81
CA ARG A 105 2.17 -0.14 7.18
C ARG A 105 3.05 0.95 6.59
N VAL A 106 2.66 1.46 5.43
CA VAL A 106 3.14 2.74 4.88
C VAL A 106 1.98 3.71 4.79
N VAL A 107 2.17 4.93 5.28
CA VAL A 107 1.15 5.99 5.24
C VAL A 107 1.58 7.03 4.23
N LEU A 108 0.85 7.08 3.12
CA LEU A 108 1.20 7.85 1.94
C LEU A 108 0.40 9.15 1.94
N PRO A 109 1.05 10.33 2.00
CA PRO A 109 0.38 11.58 1.70
C PRO A 109 0.06 11.64 0.20
N VAL A 110 -1.16 12.04 -0.11
CA VAL A 110 -1.69 12.25 -1.47
C VAL A 110 -2.48 13.55 -1.44
N LEU A 111 -1.93 14.61 -2.03
CA LEU A 111 -2.58 15.92 -2.04
C LEU A 111 -3.88 15.89 -2.87
N PRO A 112 -4.88 16.72 -2.53
CA PRO A 112 -6.09 16.84 -3.32
C PRO A 112 -5.78 17.12 -4.80
N GLY A 113 -6.42 16.38 -5.71
CA GLY A 113 -6.23 16.56 -7.16
C GLY A 113 -4.97 15.91 -7.73
N THR A 114 -4.11 15.31 -6.90
CA THR A 114 -2.86 14.68 -7.36
C THR A 114 -2.98 13.15 -7.47
N ARG A 115 -2.00 12.56 -8.18
CA ARG A 115 -1.79 11.12 -8.27
C ARG A 115 -0.36 10.77 -7.83
N ARG A 116 -0.18 9.62 -7.20
CA ARG A 116 1.10 9.10 -6.72
C ARG A 116 1.35 7.75 -7.39
N GLY A 117 2.41 7.64 -8.18
CA GLY A 117 2.95 6.33 -8.55
C GLY A 117 3.65 5.74 -7.34
N VAL A 118 3.40 4.48 -7.01
CA VAL A 118 3.87 3.83 -5.78
C VAL A 118 4.49 2.48 -6.10
N ILE A 119 5.69 2.23 -5.59
CA ILE A 119 6.38 0.94 -5.61
C ILE A 119 6.52 0.49 -4.16
N LEU A 120 5.98 -0.68 -3.84
CA LEU A 120 6.19 -1.29 -2.53
C LEU A 120 7.45 -2.15 -2.58
N VAL A 121 8.36 -1.90 -1.65
CA VAL A 121 9.63 -2.61 -1.51
C VAL A 121 9.53 -3.54 -0.31
N TYR A 122 9.86 -4.80 -0.53
CA TYR A 122 9.84 -5.85 0.46
C TYR A 122 11.24 -6.44 0.62
N GLU A 123 11.59 -6.78 1.85
CA GLU A 123 12.69 -7.68 2.15
C GLU A 123 12.26 -9.12 1.89
N ARG A 124 13.15 -9.92 1.29
CA ARG A 124 13.02 -11.36 1.21
C ARG A 124 13.84 -12.00 2.32
N ILE A 125 13.18 -12.82 3.12
CA ILE A 125 13.72 -13.49 4.30
C ILE A 125 13.72 -15.00 4.06
N VAL A 126 14.89 -15.62 4.19
CA VAL A 126 15.06 -17.08 4.12
C VAL A 126 15.84 -17.49 5.37
N ASP A 127 15.34 -18.48 6.10
CA ASP A 127 15.93 -18.97 7.35
C ASP A 127 16.26 -17.86 8.37
N GLY A 128 15.36 -16.87 8.47
CA GLY A 128 15.48 -15.73 9.39
C GLY A 128 16.49 -14.65 8.96
N GLN A 129 17.12 -14.79 7.79
CA GLN A 129 18.06 -13.82 7.25
C GLN A 129 17.48 -13.08 6.04
N VAL A 130 17.75 -11.78 5.95
CA VAL A 130 17.41 -10.99 4.76
C VAL A 130 18.38 -11.38 3.65
N VAL A 131 17.86 -11.95 2.56
CA VAL A 131 18.65 -12.41 1.41
C VAL A 131 18.54 -11.48 0.19
N GLY A 132 17.66 -10.48 0.25
CA GLY A 132 17.53 -9.49 -0.82
C GLY A 132 16.28 -8.62 -0.69
N LEU A 133 16.12 -7.75 -1.67
CA LEU A 133 14.93 -6.90 -1.84
C LEU A 133 14.15 -7.32 -3.07
N VAL A 134 12.83 -7.24 -2.98
CA VAL A 134 11.91 -7.41 -4.11
C VAL A 134 10.92 -6.26 -4.12
N ALA A 135 10.55 -5.77 -5.30
CA ALA A 135 9.68 -4.62 -5.46
C ALA A 135 8.43 -5.00 -6.24
N SER A 136 7.28 -4.47 -5.84
CA SER A 136 6.04 -4.62 -6.60
C SER A 136 6.13 -3.86 -7.93
N THR A 137 5.44 -4.34 -8.95
CA THR A 137 5.12 -3.49 -10.12
C THR A 137 4.14 -2.41 -9.71
N ASP A 138 4.36 -1.18 -10.17
CA ASP A 138 3.66 0.04 -9.73
C ASP A 138 2.12 -0.08 -9.68
N PRO A 139 1.48 0.19 -8.53
CA PRO A 139 0.16 0.83 -8.48
C PRO A 139 0.24 2.37 -8.63
N GLU A 140 -0.74 2.97 -9.29
CA GLU A 140 -1.05 4.40 -9.17
C GLU A 140 -2.11 4.61 -8.09
N ILE A 141 -1.87 5.51 -7.13
CA ILE A 141 -2.80 5.87 -6.05
C ILE A 141 -3.26 7.31 -6.25
N LYS A 142 -4.55 7.58 -6.09
CA LYS A 142 -5.15 8.90 -6.34
C LYS A 142 -5.78 9.46 -5.09
N ASN A 143 -6.05 10.77 -5.06
CA ASN A 143 -6.95 11.40 -4.08
C ASN A 143 -8.16 12.02 -4.80
N SER A 144 -8.87 11.16 -5.54
CA SER A 144 -10.11 11.49 -6.26
C SER A 144 -10.92 10.23 -6.56
N THR A 145 -12.23 10.39 -6.72
CA THR A 145 -13.16 9.32 -7.13
C THR A 145 -13.37 9.24 -8.64
N SER A 146 -12.80 10.17 -9.41
CA SER A 146 -12.81 10.16 -10.87
C SER A 146 -11.68 9.27 -11.41
N ALA A 147 -12.00 8.47 -12.44
CA ALA A 147 -11.05 7.65 -13.19
C ALA A 147 -9.88 8.48 -13.76
#